data_AF-A0A4U2Y0H5-F1
#
_entry.id   AF-A0A4U2Y0H5-F1
#
_cell.length_a   1.000
_cell.length_b   1.000
_cell.length_c   1.000
_cell.angle_alpha   90.00
_cell.angle_beta   90.00
_cell.angle_gamma   90.00
#
_symmetry.space_group_name_H-M   'P 1'
#
loop_
_entity.id
_entity.type
_entity.pdbx_description
1 polymer ?
#
loop_
_entity_poly.entity_id
_entity_poly.type
_entity_poly.pdbx_seq_one_letter_code
_entity_poly.pdbx_strand_id
1 'polypeptide(L)' 'MPFEDKLRKYNQIKIDLLKMSKHLDFCDETEKNLYQNICVEYTKELKEIKKSLEQTYGIEICNSDTRK' A
#
# COMPACT_ATOMS: atom_id res chain seq x y z
N MET A 1 -17.65 12.57 4.76
CA MET A 1 -16.66 13.55 4.26
C MET A 1 -15.74 12.81 3.28
N PRO A 2 -15.67 13.21 2.00
CA PRO A 2 -14.99 12.43 0.95
C PRO A 2 -13.48 12.25 1.15
N PHE A 3 -12.86 13.10 1.97
CA PHE A 3 -11.44 13.01 2.31
C PHE A 3 -11.15 11.87 3.30
N GLU A 4 -11.90 11.77 4.39
CA GLU A 4 -11.74 10.69 5.39
C GLU A 4 -11.97 9.30 4.78
N ASP A 5 -12.94 9.15 3.87
CA ASP A 5 -13.19 7.88 3.16
C ASP A 5 -12.02 7.46 2.27
N LYS A 6 -11.40 8.42 1.55
CA LYS A 6 -10.20 8.15 0.74
C LYS A 6 -9.00 7.83 1.62
N LEU A 7 -8.83 8.53 2.74
CA LEU A 7 -7.76 8.27 3.71
C LEU A 7 -7.92 6.88 4.35
N ARG A 8 -9.17 6.50 4.67
CA ARG A 8 -9.50 5.17 5.22
C ARG A 8 -9.19 4.07 4.21
N LYS A 9 -9.55 4.25 2.93
CA LYS A 9 -9.16 3.32 1.85
C LYS A 9 -7.64 3.21 1.72
N TYR A 10 -6.93 4.33 1.71
CA TYR A 10 -5.47 4.35 1.65
C TYR A 10 -4.84 3.58 2.82
N ASN A 11 -5.28 3.83 4.06
CA ASN A 11 -4.80 3.12 5.23
C ASN A 11 -5.13 1.63 5.21
N GLN A 12 -6.32 1.26 4.73
CA GLN A 12 -6.72 -0.14 4.61
C GLN A 12 -5.80 -0.90 3.65
N ILE A 13 -5.58 -0.36 2.46
CA ILE A 13 -4.66 -0.91 1.45
C ILE A 13 -3.26 -1.04 2.04
N LYS A 14 -2.78 -0.03 2.78
CA LYS A 14 -1.48 -0.06 3.46
C LYS A 14 -1.37 -1.17 4.51
N ILE A 15 -2.42 -1.39 5.30
CA ILE A 15 -2.49 -2.47 6.29
C ILE A 15 -2.48 -3.84 5.60
N ASP A 16 -3.26 -4.00 4.53
CA ASP A 16 -3.34 -5.28 3.81
C ASP A 16 -2.01 -5.62 3.12
N LEU A 17 -1.32 -4.61 2.56
CA LEU A 17 0.02 -4.75 1.99
C LEU A 17 1.04 -5.16 3.06
N LEU A 18 0.97 -4.58 4.27
CA LEU A 18 1.81 -4.98 5.41
C LEU A 18 1.53 -6.40 5.89
N LYS A 19 0.26 -6.83 5.90
CA LYS A 19 -0.12 -8.20 6.27
C LYS A 19 0.38 -9.22 5.23
N MET A 20 0.19 -8.93 3.94
CA MET A 20 0.72 -9.77 2.86
C MET A 20 2.24 -9.83 2.88
N SER A 21 2.92 -8.69 3.11
CA SER A 21 4.38 -8.66 3.25
C SER A 21 4.90 -9.51 4.41
N LYS A 22 4.16 -9.60 5.52
CA LYS A 22 4.53 -10.49 6.63
C LYS A 22 4.25 -11.96 6.32
N HIS A 23 3.20 -12.24 5.55
CA HIS A 23 2.92 -13.60 5.09
C HIS A 23 3.97 -14.11 4.10
N LEU A 24 4.57 -13.22 3.31
CA LEU A 24 5.68 -13.51 2.40
C LEU A 24 6.94 -14.06 3.09
N ASP A 25 7.18 -13.72 4.36
CA ASP A 25 8.31 -14.25 5.12
C ASP A 25 8.11 -15.73 5.54
N PHE A 26 6.86 -16.21 5.57
CA PHE A 26 6.51 -17.55 6.02
C PHE A 26 5.94 -18.46 4.91
N CYS A 27 5.72 -17.93 3.70
CA CYS A 27 5.19 -18.70 2.57
C CYS A 27 6.27 -19.46 1.79
N ASP A 28 5.86 -20.60 1.24
CA ASP A 28 6.64 -21.47 0.36
C ASP A 28 7.06 -20.73 -0.94
N GLU A 29 8.18 -21.12 -1.56
CA GLU A 29 8.81 -20.38 -2.67
C GLU A 29 7.86 -20.11 -3.85
N THR A 30 6.92 -21.02 -4.08
CA THR A 30 5.91 -20.94 -5.14
C THR A 30 4.86 -19.85 -4.85
N GLU A 31 4.41 -19.74 -3.60
CA GLU A 31 3.47 -18.71 -3.17
C GLU A 31 4.16 -17.35 -3.04
N LYS A 32 5.44 -17.36 -2.69
CA LYS A 32 6.26 -16.15 -2.53
C LYS A 32 6.30 -15.29 -3.79
N ASN A 33 6.38 -15.92 -4.96
CA ASN A 33 6.39 -15.22 -6.25
C ASN A 33 5.02 -14.58 -6.56
N LEU A 34 3.92 -15.29 -6.24
CA LEU A 34 2.55 -14.79 -6.40
C LEU A 34 2.32 -13.58 -5.48
N TYR A 35 2.63 -13.72 -4.19
CA TYR A 35 2.47 -12.64 -3.21
C TYR A 35 3.41 -11.46 -3.47
N GLN A 36 4.62 -11.68 -4.02
CA GLN A 36 5.51 -10.59 -4.45
C GLN A 36 4.89 -9.78 -5.59
N ASN A 37 4.36 -10.44 -6.62
CA ASN A 37 3.67 -9.76 -7.71
C ASN A 37 2.45 -8.97 -7.21
N ILE A 38 1.67 -9.57 -6.29
CA ILE A 38 0.54 -8.88 -5.65
C ILE A 38 1.05 -7.63 -4.90
N CYS A 39 2.11 -7.74 -4.09
CA CYS A 39 2.68 -6.59 -3.37
C CYS A 39 3.15 -5.47 -4.32
N VAL A 40 3.70 -5.82 -5.48
CA VAL A 40 4.11 -4.84 -6.52
C VAL A 40 2.91 -4.10 -7.07
N GLU A 41 1.84 -4.80 -7.42
CA GLU A 41 0.61 -4.18 -7.95
C GLU A 41 -0.09 -3.32 -6.90
N TYR A 42 -0.20 -3.81 -5.66
CA TYR A 42 -0.72 -3.02 -4.54
C TYR A 42 0.14 -1.77 -4.28
N THR A 43 1.46 -1.84 -4.45
CA THR A 43 2.35 -0.67 -4.29
C THR A 43 2.13 0.37 -5.39
N LYS A 44 1.83 -0.06 -6.63
CA LYS A 44 1.44 0.85 -7.72
C LYS A 44 0.14 1.56 -7.39
N GLU A 45 -0.91 0.82 -7.02
CA GLU A 45 -2.20 1.41 -6.65
C GLU A 45 -2.05 2.40 -5.48
N LEU A 46 -1.25 2.04 -4.47
CA LEU A 46 -1.01 2.89 -3.31
C LEU A 46 -0.30 4.19 -3.69
N LYS A 47 0.64 4.15 -4.65
CA LYS A 47 1.28 5.36 -5.22
C LYS A 47 0.31 6.20 -6.04
N GLU A 48 -0.59 5.59 -6.82
CA GLU A 48 -1.59 6.33 -7.59
C GLU A 48 -2.62 7.01 -6.69
N ILE A 49 -3.12 6.30 -5.67
CA ILE A 49 -4.05 6.85 -4.67
C ILE A 49 -3.37 7.98 -3.90
N LYS A 50 -2.10 7.80 -3.51
CA LYS A 50 -1.30 8.84 -2.89
C LYS A 50 -1.24 10.07 -3.79
N LYS A 51 -0.77 9.91 -5.03
CA LYS A 51 -0.64 11.02 -5.99
C LYS A 51 -1.97 11.73 -6.24
N SER A 52 -3.07 10.98 -6.36
CA SER A 52 -4.42 11.54 -6.51
C SER A 52 -4.84 12.34 -5.28
N LEU A 53 -4.53 11.87 -4.06
CA LEU A 53 -4.79 12.59 -2.82
C LEU A 53 -3.96 13.87 -2.71
N GLU A 54 -2.67 13.81 -3.02
CA GLU A 54 -1.78 14.97 -2.98
C GLU A 54 -2.20 16.02 -4.02
N GLN A 55 -2.57 15.61 -5.23
CA GLN A 55 -3.06 16.51 -6.28
C GLN A 55 -4.45 17.09 -5.99
N THR A 56 -5.36 16.28 -5.42
CA THR A 56 -6.74 16.73 -5.17
C THR A 56 -6.82 17.65 -3.96
N TYR A 57 -6.03 17.40 -2.92
CA TYR A 57 -6.14 18.09 -1.64
C TYR A 57 -4.93 18.95 -1.28
N GLY A 58 -3.88 18.95 -2.09
CA GLY A 58 -2.66 19.75 -1.84
C GLY A 58 -1.91 19.33 -0.58
N ILE A 59 -2.06 18.07 -0.16
CA ILE A 59 -1.40 17.52 1.03
C ILE A 59 -0.19 16.68 0.61
N GLU A 60 0.79 16.51 1.50
CA GLU A 60 1.88 15.55 1.30
C GLU A 60 1.64 14.35 2.21
N ILE A 61 1.41 13.17 1.62
CA ILE A 61 1.18 11.95 2.42
C ILE A 61 2.54 11.35 2.74
N CYS A 62 2.86 11.27 4.04
CA CYS A 62 4.14 10.75 4.50
C CYS A 62 4.36 9.30 4.02
N ASN A 63 5.40 9.09 3.21
CA ASN A 63 5.89 7.76 2.88
C ASN A 63 6.68 7.24 4.09
N SER A 64 6.06 6.39 4.90
CA SER A 64 6.79 5.60 5.88
C SER A 64 7.49 4.44 5.17
N ASP A 65 8.41 4.76 4.24
CA ASP A 65 9.42 3.85 3.71
C ASP A 65 10.75 4.16 4.42
N THR A 66 10.77 4.02 5.74
CA THR A 66 12.03 3.95 6.48
C THR A 66 12.23 2.50 6.89
N ARG A 67 12.69 1.68 5.94
CA ARG A 67 13.55 0.54 6.30
C ARG A 67 14.87 1.14 6.80
N LYS A 68 15.21 0.88 8.05
CA LYS A 68 16.58 0.98 8.56
C LYS A 68 16.95 -0.38 9.11
#